data_AF-A0A4Z1CD45-F1
#
_entry.id   AF-A0A4Z1CD45-F1
#
_cell.length_a   1.000
_cell.length_b   1.000
_cell.length_c   1.000
_cell.angle_alpha   90.00
_cell.angle_beta   90.00
_cell.angle_gamma   90.00
#
_symmetry.space_group_name_H-M   'P 1'
#
loop_
_entity.id
_entity.type
_entity.pdbx_description
1 polymer ?
#
loop_
_entity_poly.entity_id
_entity_poly.type
_entity_poly.pdbx_seq_one_letter_code
_entity_poly.pdbx_strand_id
1 'polypeptide(L)' 'MTDLTAALSQILGAPHVLTGTDMAPWISDWTGQYHGEPLAVARPADRDQVAAVLRLAGAR' A
#
# COMPACT_ATOMS: atom_id res chain seq x y z
N MET A 1 16.00 -9.34 -2.15
CA MET A 1 14.70 -8.94 -1.57
C MET A 1 14.06 -8.00 -2.57
N THR A 2 12.98 -8.39 -3.23
CA THR A 2 12.31 -7.56 -4.24
C THR A 2 11.79 -6.27 -3.60
N ASP A 3 11.97 -5.13 -4.26
CA ASP A 3 11.36 -3.87 -3.84
C ASP A 3 9.82 -3.97 -3.93
N LEU A 4 9.18 -4.09 -2.78
CA LEU A 4 7.73 -4.29 -2.68
C LEU A 4 6.96 -3.06 -3.19
N THR A 5 7.48 -1.85 -2.97
CA THR A 5 6.85 -0.60 -3.41
C THR A 5 6.88 -0.50 -4.94
N ALA A 6 8.00 -0.89 -5.55
CA ALA A 6 8.09 -0.98 -7.01
C ALA A 6 7.13 -2.02 -7.59
N ALA A 7 7.03 -3.20 -6.97
CA ALA A 7 6.11 -4.25 -7.40
C ALA A 7 4.63 -3.83 -7.27
N LEU A 8 4.25 -3.17 -6.18
CA LEU A 8 2.92 -2.59 -6.01
C LEU A 8 2.62 -1.54 -7.09
N SER A 9 3.60 -0.70 -7.43
CA SER A 9 3.42 0.35 -8.45
C SER A 9 3.18 -0.23 -9.85
N GLN A 10 3.74 -1.41 -10.16
CA GLN A 10 3.46 -2.11 -11.42
C GLN A 10 2.02 -2.66 -11.49
N ILE A 11 1.47 -3.08 -10.34
CA ILE A 11 0.10 -3.63 -10.27
C ILE A 11 -0.95 -2.52 -10.25
N LEU A 12 -0.71 -1.48 -9.46
CA LEU A 12 -1.71 -0.46 -9.12
C LEU A 12 -1.58 0.82 -9.96
N GLY A 13 -0.42 1.05 -10.56
CA GLY A 13 -0.02 2.34 -11.10
C GLY A 13 0.55 3.26 -10.01
N ALA A 14 1.54 4.08 -10.36
CA ALA A 14 2.24 4.95 -9.42
C ALA A 14 1.32 5.87 -8.58
N PRO A 15 0.25 6.48 -9.12
CA PRO A 15 -0.65 7.34 -8.32
C PRO A 15 -1.40 6.59 -7.20
N HIS A 16 -1.44 5.26 -7.27
CA HIS A 16 -2.15 4.41 -6.32
C HIS A 16 -1.23 3.82 -5.23
N VAL A 17 0.04 4.21 -5.20
CA VAL A 17 1.01 3.80 -4.16
C VAL A 17 1.56 5.05 -3.49
N LEU A 18 1.13 5.31 -2.26
CA LEU A 18 1.60 6.48 -1.50
C LEU A 18 2.75 6.07 -0.58
N THR A 19 3.75 6.95 -0.48
CA THR A 19 4.93 6.78 0.37
C THR A 19 5.28 8.09 1.06
N GLY A 20 6.09 8.03 2.12
CA GLY A 20 6.50 9.24 2.84
C GLY A 20 5.32 10.03 3.41
N THR A 21 5.34 11.35 3.23
CA THR A 21 4.33 12.27 3.78
C THR A 21 2.93 12.05 3.21
N ASP A 22 2.82 11.48 2.02
CA ASP A 22 1.52 11.23 1.38
C ASP A 22 0.71 10.15 2.12
N MET A 23 1.35 9.37 2.99
CA MET A 23 0.69 8.37 3.83
C MET A 23 0.03 8.97 5.08
N ALA A 24 0.28 10.25 5.41
CA ALA A 24 -0.15 10.87 6.67
C ALA A 24 -1.64 10.67 7.03
N PRO A 25 -2.60 10.67 6.08
CA PRO A 25 -3.99 10.39 6.41
C PRO A 25 -4.29 8.95 6.87
N TRP A 26 -3.38 8.00 6.64
CA TRP A 26 -3.56 6.56 6.91
C TRP A 26 -2.66 6.02 8.03
N ILE A 27 -1.79 6.84 8.61
CA ILE A 27 -0.89 6.38 9.68
C ILE A 27 -1.57 6.30 11.04
N SER A 28 -2.75 6.91 11.20
CA SER A 28 -3.52 6.89 12.45
C SER A 28 -4.98 6.56 12.21
N ASP A 29 -5.63 5.97 13.22
CA ASP A 29 -7.07 5.75 13.21
C ASP A 29 -7.85 6.96 13.76
N TRP A 30 -9.17 6.83 13.85
CA TRP A 30 -10.05 7.89 14.36
C TRP A 30 -9.90 8.17 15.86
N THR A 31 -9.25 7.28 16.61
CA THR A 31 -9.02 7.48 18.06
C THR A 31 -7.80 8.35 18.31
N GLY A 32 -6.88 8.42 17.35
CA GLY A 32 -5.62 9.14 17.47
C GLY A 32 -4.63 8.53 18.47
N GLN A 33 -4.92 7.34 19.02
CA GLN A 33 -4.04 6.67 19.97
C GLN A 33 -2.94 5.85 19.28
N TYR A 34 -3.24 5.33 18.08
CA TYR A 34 -2.33 4.43 17.37
C TYR A 34 -1.75 5.13 16.14
N HIS A 35 -0.42 5.06 16.02
CA HIS A 35 0.33 5.55 14.86
C HIS A 35 1.21 4.42 14.30
N GLY A 36 1.13 4.19 12.99
CA GLY A 36 1.93 3.21 12.27
C GLY A 36 2.97 3.87 11.36
N GLU A 37 4.02 3.10 11.04
CA GLU A 37 5.04 3.45 10.06
C GLU A 37 5.00 2.46 8.88
N PRO A 38 3.96 2.50 8.03
CA PRO A 38 3.86 1.59 6.90
C PRO A 38 4.94 1.90 5.84
N LEU A 39 5.36 0.89 5.09
CA LEU A 39 6.25 1.07 3.93
C LEU A 39 5.56 1.89 2.82
N ALA A 40 4.28 1.61 2.57
CA ALA A 40 3.47 2.24 1.55
C ALA A 40 1.97 2.08 1.85
N VAL A 41 1.14 2.96 1.30
CA VAL A 41 -0.32 2.80 1.23
C VAL A 41 -0.71 2.43 -0.20
N ALA A 42 -1.24 1.22 -0.37
CA ALA A 42 -1.79 0.74 -1.63
C ALA A 42 -3.27 1.12 -1.77
N ARG A 43 -3.66 1.71 -2.90
CA ARG A 43 -5.04 2.15 -3.19
C ARG A 43 -5.57 1.51 -4.49
N PRO A 44 -5.93 0.22 -4.48
CA PRO A 44 -6.47 -0.46 -5.65
C PRO A 44 -7.72 0.24 -6.21
N ALA A 45 -7.83 0.31 -7.54
CA ALA A 45 -8.99 0.87 -8.23
C ALA A 45 -10.14 -0.14 -8.38
N ASP A 46 -9.85 -1.43 -8.34
CA ASP A 46 -10.82 -2.50 -8.56
C ASP A 46 -10.47 -3.80 -7.82
N ARG A 47 -11.40 -4.77 -7.90
CA ARG A 47 -11.28 -6.09 -7.26
C ARG A 47 -10.12 -6.94 -7.82
N ASP A 48 -9.72 -6.75 -9.08
CA ASP A 48 -8.67 -7.54 -9.72
C ASP A 48 -7.29 -7.07 -9.24
N GLN A 49 -7.11 -5.76 -9.08
CA GLN A 49 -5.94 -5.17 -8.44
C GLN A 49 -5.81 -5.61 -6.97
N VAL A 50 -6.92 -5.66 -6.21
CA VAL A 50 -6.91 -6.20 -4.84
C VAL A 50 -6.39 -7.64 -4.85
N ALA A 51 -6.93 -8.50 -5.73
CA ALA A 51 -6.49 -9.89 -5.82
C ALA A 51 -5.01 -10.02 -6.20
N ALA A 52 -4.51 -9.18 -7.10
CA ALA A 52 -3.10 -9.15 -7.48
C ALA A 52 -2.17 -8.76 -6.32
N VAL A 53 -2.54 -7.74 -5.53
CA VAL A 53 -1.78 -7.34 -4.33
C VAL A 53 -1.74 -8.47 -3.30
N LEU A 54 -2.86 -9.16 -3.07
CA LEU A 54 -2.90 -10.30 -2.14
C LEU A 54 -2.02 -11.45 -2.61
N ARG A 55 -2.00 -11.75 -3.92
CA ARG A 55 -1.07 -12.75 -4.49
C ARG A 55 0.38 -12.35 -4.28
N LEU A 56 0.74 -11.08 -4.49
CA LEU A 56 2.08 -10.56 -4.23
C LEU A 56 2.48 -10.73 -2.75
N ALA A 57 1.57 -10.40 -1.82
CA ALA A 57 1.82 -10.54 -0.38
C ALA A 57 1.96 -12.00 0.08
N GLY A 58 1.21 -12.91 -0.55
CA GLY A 58 1.23 -14.34 -0.28
C GLY A 58 2.33 -15.13 -1.01
N ALA A 59 3.09 -14.50 -1.91
CA ALA A 59 4.12 -15.15 -2.74
C ALA A 59 5.41 -15.50 -1.98
N ARG A 60 5.27 -15.93 -0.73
CA ARG A 60 6.36 -16.43 0.11
C ARG A 60 6.70 -17.88 -0.21
#